data_AF-A0A7C1BR45-F1
#
_entry.id   AF-A0A7C1BR45-F1
#
_cell.length_a   1.000
_cell.length_b   1.000
_cell.length_c   1.000
_cell.angle_alpha   90.00
_cell.angle_beta   90.00
_cell.angle_gamma   90.00
#
_symmetry.space_group_name_H-M   'P 1'
#
loop_
_entity.id
_entity.type
_entity.pdbx_description
1 polymer ?
#
loop_
_entity_poly.entity_id
_entity_poly.type
_entity_poly.pdbx_seq_one_letter_code
_entity_poly.pdbx_strand_id
1 'polypeptide(L)'
;MIGLPFIIALLITGIGVGFASGLLGVGGCFIMVPVQYWVLTAAGIDPTIAIRVAFGTNLLVVLPTALSGAIGHTRKGAVLWRAGIVLGVTGAFSSLLGGYVAAHLPGRILTTIFGLAIL
;
A
#
# COMPACT_ATOMS: atom_id res chain seq x y z
N MET A 1 -22.98 16.14 8.24
CA MET A 1 -23.90 15.32 7.42
C MET A 1 -23.23 15.09 6.09
N ILE A 2 -22.84 13.84 5.78
CA ILE A 2 -22.11 13.50 4.55
C ILE A 2 -23.13 13.56 3.40
N GLY A 3 -23.00 14.56 2.51
CA GLY A 3 -23.95 14.76 1.42
C GLY A 3 -23.84 13.68 0.35
N LEU A 4 -24.98 13.28 -0.24
CA LEU A 4 -25.05 12.41 -1.43
C LEU A 4 -24.04 12.76 -2.55
N PRO A 5 -23.78 14.05 -2.90
CA PRO A 5 -22.76 14.38 -3.91
C PRO A 5 -21.34 13.98 -3.50
N PHE A 6 -21.03 13.97 -2.20
CA PHE A 6 -19.72 13.59 -1.69
C PHE A 6 -19.46 12.08 -1.81
N ILE A 7 -20.49 11.27 -1.62
CA ILE A 7 -20.43 9.80 -1.79
C ILE A 7 -20.22 9.45 -3.26
N ILE A 8 -20.91 10.14 -4.17
CA ILE A 8 -20.79 9.91 -5.62
C ILE A 8 -19.38 10.30 -6.10
N ALA A 9 -18.84 11.42 -5.61
CA ALA A 9 -17.46 11.83 -5.92
C ALA A 9 -16.45 10.77 -5.45
N LEU A 10 -16.56 10.27 -4.21
CA LEU A 10 -15.70 9.20 -3.69
C LEU A 10 -15.79 7.90 -4.51
N LEU A 11 -16.98 7.53 -4.98
CA LEU A 11 -17.18 6.35 -5.83
C LEU A 11 -16.51 6.51 -7.20
N ILE A 12 -16.70 7.65 -7.86
CA ILE A 12 -16.09 7.91 -9.18
C ILE A 12 -14.56 7.93 -9.07
N THR A 13 -14.04 8.60 -8.04
CA THR A 13 -12.59 8.62 -7.79
C THR A 13 -12.08 7.22 -7.48
N GLY A 14 -12.77 6.44 -6.65
CA GLY A 14 -12.42 5.05 -6.35
C GLY A 14 -12.40 4.14 -7.58
N ILE A 15 -13.35 4.31 -8.50
CA ILE A 15 -13.38 3.56 -9.77
C ILE A 15 -12.21 3.96 -10.67
N GLY A 16 -11.97 5.26 -10.86
CA GLY A 16 -10.86 5.73 -11.71
C GLY A 16 -9.50 5.30 -11.18
N VAL A 17 -9.31 5.42 -9.86
CA VAL A 17 -8.10 4.98 -9.14
C VAL A 17 -7.93 3.45 -9.18
N GLY A 18 -9.01 2.70 -8.99
CA GLY A 18 -9.02 1.24 -9.03
C GLY A 18 -8.73 0.71 -10.44
N PHE A 19 -9.27 1.36 -11.47
CA PHE A 19 -9.01 1.02 -12.86
C PHE A 19 -7.56 1.33 -13.27
N ALA A 20 -7.04 2.50 -12.90
CA ALA A 20 -5.64 2.86 -13.13
C ALA A 20 -4.68 1.93 -12.38
N SER A 21 -4.97 1.63 -11.11
CA SER A 21 -4.16 0.68 -10.33
C SER A 21 -4.19 -0.74 -10.90
N GLY A 22 -5.35 -1.18 -11.41
CA GLY A 22 -5.52 -2.48 -12.05
C GLY A 22 -4.80 -2.60 -13.40
N LEU A 23 -4.81 -1.53 -14.20
CA LEU A 23 -4.10 -1.46 -15.49
C LEU A 23 -2.58 -1.40 -15.33
N LEU A 24 -2.10 -0.60 -14.38
CA LEU A 24 -0.67 -0.43 -14.15
C LEU A 24 -0.04 -1.66 -13.47
N GLY A 25 -0.83 -2.49 -12.78
CA GLY A 25 -0.34 -3.69 -12.11
C GLY A 25 0.62 -3.41 -10.94
N VAL A 26 0.78 -2.16 -10.53
CA VAL A 26 1.76 -1.70 -9.52
C VAL A 26 1.32 -2.04 -8.08
N GLY A 27 0.09 -2.53 -7.89
CA GLY A 27 -0.52 -2.67 -6.57
C GLY A 27 -0.97 -1.29 -6.08
N GLY A 28 -2.24 -1.16 -5.68
CA GLY A 28 -2.90 0.11 -5.38
C GLY A 28 -2.28 0.94 -4.24
N CYS A 29 -1.14 0.52 -3.68
CA CYS A 29 -0.40 1.19 -2.62
C CYS A 29 -0.10 2.66 -2.92
N PHE A 30 0.28 2.94 -4.17
CA PHE A 30 0.64 4.29 -4.59
C PHE A 30 -0.52 5.27 -4.34
N ILE A 31 -1.76 4.83 -4.55
CA ILE A 31 -2.93 5.69 -4.42
C ILE A 31 -3.61 5.53 -3.05
N MET A 32 -3.63 4.31 -2.50
CA MET A 32 -4.30 4.00 -1.25
C MET A 32 -3.63 4.67 -0.04
N VAL A 33 -2.30 4.70 0.02
CA VAL A 33 -1.54 5.33 1.12
C VAL A 33 -1.80 6.84 1.24
N PRO A 34 -1.65 7.68 0.17
CA PRO A 34 -1.90 9.11 0.30
C PRO A 34 -3.38 9.40 0.58
N VAL A 35 -4.32 8.67 -0.03
CA VAL A 35 -5.75 8.83 0.25
C VAL A 35 -6.06 8.55 1.72
N GLN A 36 -5.57 7.44 2.28
CA GLN A 36 -5.75 7.12 3.69
C GLN A 36 -5.07 8.14 4.60
N TYR A 37 -3.85 8.59 4.26
CA TYR A 37 -3.15 9.62 5.02
C TYR A 37 -3.97 10.91 5.11
N TRP A 38 -4.49 11.40 3.97
CA TRP A 38 -5.34 12.61 3.91
C TRP A 38 -6.64 12.46 4.69
N VAL A 39 -7.31 11.31 4.59
CA VAL A 39 -8.55 11.05 5.35
C VAL A 39 -8.29 11.02 6.85
N LEU A 40 -7.21 10.36 7.29
CA LEU A 40 -6.86 10.25 8.71
C LEU A 40 -6.42 11.60 9.29
N THR A 41 -5.65 12.39 8.53
CA THR A 41 -5.28 13.75 8.98
C THR A 41 -6.49 14.69 9.01
N ALA A 42 -7.41 14.60 8.03
CA ALA A 42 -8.65 15.35 8.04
C ALA A 42 -9.57 14.98 9.23
N ALA A 43 -9.46 13.75 9.74
CA ALA A 43 -10.15 13.29 10.95
C ALA A 43 -9.49 13.77 12.26
N GLY A 44 -8.40 14.55 12.19
CA GLY A 44 -7.70 15.11 13.35
C GLY A 44 -6.68 14.17 14.00
N ILE A 45 -6.31 13.07 13.33
CA ILE A 45 -5.28 12.14 13.81
C ILE A 45 -3.89 12.75 13.56
N ASP A 46 -2.98 12.55 14.51
CA ASP A 46 -1.59 12.99 14.37
C ASP A 46 -0.97 12.48 13.05
N PRO A 47 -0.32 13.34 12.25
CA PRO A 47 0.25 12.97 10.95
C PRO A 47 1.21 11.78 11.01
N THR A 48 1.93 11.60 12.13
CA THR A 48 2.87 10.50 12.33
C THR A 48 2.14 9.17 12.50
N ILE A 49 1.02 9.18 13.21
CA ILE A 49 0.20 7.99 13.40
C ILE A 49 -0.57 7.69 12.10
N ALA A 50 -1.11 8.72 11.46
CA ALA A 50 -1.86 8.61 10.21
C ALA A 50 -1.04 7.91 9.10
N ILE A 51 0.21 8.32 8.90
CA ILE A 51 1.06 7.72 7.86
C ILE A 51 1.40 6.24 8.18
N ARG A 52 1.68 5.92 9.45
CA ARG A 52 1.98 4.54 9.88
C ARG A 52 0.78 3.61 9.70
N VAL A 53 -0.41 4.09 10.07
CA VAL A 53 -1.67 3.34 9.90
C VAL A 53 -2.00 3.14 8.42
N ALA A 54 -1.78 4.16 7.58
CA ALA A 54 -1.98 4.04 6.13
C ALA A 54 -1.08 2.96 5.52
N PHE A 55 0.22 2.95 5.85
CA PHE A 55 1.13 1.89 5.40
C PHE A 55 0.73 0.51 5.91
N GLY A 56 0.45 0.37 7.21
CA GLY A 56 0.07 -0.91 7.81
C GLY A 56 -1.20 -1.50 7.20
N THR A 57 -2.23 -0.68 7.02
CA THR A 57 -3.51 -1.11 6.43
C THR A 57 -3.32 -1.60 4.99
N ASN A 58 -2.53 -0.86 4.22
CA ASN A 58 -2.29 -1.18 2.83
C ASN A 58 -1.44 -2.46 2.66
N LEU A 59 -0.46 -2.71 3.53
CA LEU A 59 0.26 -4.00 3.57
C LEU A 59 -0.69 -5.18 3.82
N LEU A 60 -1.67 -4.99 4.71
CA LEU A 60 -2.69 -6.00 4.99
C LEU A 60 -3.61 -6.26 3.79
N VAL A 61 -3.91 -5.22 3.00
CA VAL A 61 -4.72 -5.33 1.77
C VAL A 61 -3.95 -6.00 0.63
N VAL A 62 -2.63 -5.77 0.55
CA VAL A 62 -1.79 -6.39 -0.48
C VAL A 62 -1.52 -7.87 -0.19
N LEU A 63 -1.50 -8.30 1.06
CA LEU A 63 -1.30 -9.71 1.43
C LEU A 63 -2.19 -10.71 0.65
N PRO A 64 -3.53 -10.60 0.65
CA PRO A 64 -4.39 -11.54 -0.06
C PRO A 64 -4.26 -11.45 -1.59
N THR A 65 -4.00 -10.24 -2.12
CA THR A 65 -3.83 -10.06 -3.57
C THR A 65 -2.50 -10.64 -4.07
N ALA A 66 -1.42 -10.45 -3.31
CA ALA A 66 -0.12 -11.09 -3.57
C ALA A 66 -0.22 -12.62 -3.46
N LEU A 67 -0.95 -13.15 -2.46
CA LEU A 67 -1.18 -14.60 -2.32
C LEU A 67 -1.93 -15.17 -3.53
N SER A 68 -3.01 -14.50 -3.95
CA SER A 68 -3.79 -14.88 -5.12
C SER A 68 -2.95 -14.87 -6.40
N GLY A 69 -2.13 -13.83 -6.58
CA GLY A 69 -1.20 -13.71 -7.71
C GLY A 69 -0.14 -14.82 -7.72
N ALA A 70 0.44 -15.14 -6.55
CA ALA A 70 1.43 -16.19 -6.40
C ALA A 70 0.86 -17.59 -6.72
N ILE A 71 -0.36 -17.89 -6.24
CA ILE A 71 -1.06 -19.14 -6.55
C ILE A 71 -1.39 -19.21 -8.04
N GLY A 72 -1.88 -18.12 -8.62
CA GLY A 72 -2.20 -18.02 -10.05
C GLY A 72 -1.00 -18.25 -10.96
N HIS A 73 0.17 -17.67 -10.63
CA HIS A 73 1.41 -17.89 -11.37
C HIS A 73 1.96 -19.30 -11.17
N THR A 74 1.88 -19.85 -9.96
CA THR A 74 2.29 -21.22 -9.64
C THR A 74 1.53 -22.23 -10.50
N ARG A 75 0.21 -22.05 -10.63
CA ARG A 75 -0.65 -22.92 -11.47
C ARG A 75 -0.30 -22.88 -12.95
N LYS A 76 0.31 -21.80 -13.44
CA LYS A 76 0.74 -21.64 -14.84
C LYS A 76 2.15 -22.20 -15.10
N GLY A 77 2.82 -22.76 -14.09
CA GLY A 77 4.19 -23.27 -14.20
C GLY A 77 5.24 -22.17 -14.43
N ALA A 78 4.87 -20.89 -14.31
CA ALA A 78 5.70 -19.74 -14.62
C ALA A 78 6.51 -19.23 -13.41
N VAL A 79 6.74 -20.09 -12.40
CA VAL A 79 7.40 -19.70 -11.14
C VAL A 79 8.78 -20.35 -11.05
N LEU A 80 9.82 -19.51 -11.04
CA LEU A 80 11.18 -19.91 -10.71
C LEU A 80 11.30 -20.03 -9.18
N TRP A 81 10.93 -21.18 -8.62
CA TRP A 81 10.90 -21.43 -7.17
C TRP A 81 12.19 -21.09 -6.43
N ARG A 82 13.35 -21.37 -7.03
CA ARG A 82 14.66 -20.99 -6.47
C ARG A 82 14.77 -19.49 -6.25
N ALA A 83 14.47 -18.69 -7.28
CA ALA A 83 14.51 -17.24 -7.19
C ALA A 83 13.40 -16.71 -6.24
N GLY A 84 12.20 -17.28 -6.33
CA GLY A 84 11.07 -16.89 -5.48
C GLY A 84 11.33 -17.09 -3.98
N ILE A 85 11.93 -18.20 -3.59
CA ILE A 85 12.27 -18.46 -2.18
C ILE A 85 13.40 -17.54 -1.71
N VAL A 86 14.45 -17.36 -2.51
CA VAL A 86 15.57 -16.47 -2.14
C VAL A 86 15.07 -15.03 -1.97
N LEU A 87 14.27 -14.51 -2.90
CA LEU A 87 13.68 -13.18 -2.80
C LEU A 87 12.66 -13.09 -1.66
N GLY A 88 11.85 -14.13 -1.44
CA GLY A 88 10.88 -14.17 -0.35
C GLY A 88 11.52 -14.13 1.03
N VAL A 89 12.55 -14.94 1.27
CA VAL A 89 13.25 -14.98 2.56
C VAL A 89 14.05 -13.70 2.79
N THR A 90 14.81 -13.24 1.81
CA THR A 90 15.57 -11.99 1.94
C THR A 90 14.64 -10.80 2.11
N GLY A 91 13.54 -10.74 1.35
CA GLY A 91 12.49 -9.73 1.47
C GLY A 91 11.79 -9.73 2.82
N ALA A 92 11.49 -10.92 3.38
CA ALA A 92 10.91 -11.04 4.71
C ALA A 92 11.86 -10.49 5.79
N PHE A 93 13.15 -10.85 5.73
CA PHE A 93 14.15 -10.32 6.66
C PHE A 93 14.33 -8.81 6.53
N SER A 94 14.46 -8.29 5.30
CA SER A 94 14.63 -6.86 5.07
C SER A 94 13.39 -6.05 5.44
N SER A 95 12.19 -6.58 5.22
CA SER A 95 10.94 -5.89 5.57
C SER A 95 10.70 -5.82 7.07
N LEU A 96 11.07 -6.85 7.83
CA LEU A 96 11.06 -6.80 9.30
C LEU A 96 12.01 -5.72 9.82
N LEU A 97 13.25 -5.67 9.31
CA LEU A 97 14.23 -4.65 9.67
C LEU A 97 13.73 -3.24 9.30
N GLY A 98 13.23 -3.09 8.07
CA GLY A 98 12.71 -1.83 7.55
C GLY A 98 11.49 -1.34 8.33
N GLY A 99 10.59 -2.24 8.72
CA GLY A 99 9.42 -1.93 9.55
C GLY A 99 9.81 -1.47 10.96
N TYR A 100 10.79 -2.12 11.57
CA TYR A 100 11.32 -1.71 12.88
C TYR A 100 11.94 -0.31 12.84
N VAL A 101 12.73 -0.03 11.80
CA VAL A 101 13.33 1.29 11.59
C VAL A 101 12.24 2.34 11.32
N ALA A 102 11.26 2.03 10.47
CA ALA A 102 10.12 2.90 10.17
C ALA A 102 9.28 3.26 11.40
N ALA A 103 9.14 2.34 12.36
CA ALA A 103 8.44 2.59 13.62
C ALA A 103 9.13 3.63 14.52
N HIS A 104 10.44 3.81 14.38
CA HIS A 104 11.24 4.78 15.14
C HIS A 104 11.44 6.11 14.40
N LEU A 105 11.10 6.17 13.11
CA LEU A 105 11.26 7.38 12.30
C LEU A 105 10.12 8.39 12.53
N PRO A 106 10.41 9.71 12.49
CA PRO A 106 9.41 10.77 12.47
C PRO A 106 8.50 10.64 11.24
N GLY A 107 7.21 10.91 11.40
CA GLY A 107 6.22 10.83 10.32
C GLY A 107 6.59 11.67 9.10
N ARG A 108 7.18 12.86 9.32
CA ARG A 108 7.64 13.75 8.25
C ARG A 108 8.65 13.08 7.32
N ILE A 109 9.61 12.33 7.89
CA ILE A 109 10.64 11.63 7.10
C ILE A 109 9.98 10.51 6.28
N LEU A 110 9.05 9.76 6.89
CA LEU A 110 8.35 8.68 6.21
C LEU A 110 7.50 9.20 5.03
N THR A 111 6.80 10.32 5.22
CA THR A 111 6.02 10.98 4.16
C THR A 111 6.91 11.52 3.05
N THR A 112 8.07 12.12 3.36
CA THR A 112 9.00 12.64 2.36
C THR A 112 9.66 11.51 1.55
N ILE A 113 10.11 10.44 2.20
CA ILE A 113 10.68 9.27 1.51
C ILE A 113 9.64 8.65 0.56
N PHE A 114 8.40 8.50 1.04
CA PHE A 114 7.32 7.96 0.21
C PHE A 114 7.02 8.86 -0.98
N GLY A 115 6.92 10.18 -0.76
CA GLY A 115 6.72 11.16 -1.83
C GLY A 115 7.84 11.14 -2.88
N LEU A 116 9.09 10.94 -2.47
CA LEU A 116 10.24 10.79 -3.37
C LEU A 116 10.22 9.46 -4.14
N ALA A 117 9.85 8.35 -3.51
CA ALA A 117 9.81 7.03 -4.16
C ALA A 117 8.74 6.92 -5.25
N ILE A 118 7.74 7.78 -5.16
CA ILE A 118 6.58 7.86 -6.05
C ILE A 118 6.84 8.70 -7.30
N LEU A 119 7.71 9.71 -7.16
CA LEU A 119 7.98 10.74 -8.16
C LEU A 119 9.01 10.23 -9.18
#